data_AF-A0A3A0G3V0-F1
#
_entry.id   AF-A0A3A0G3V0-F1
#
_cell.length_a   1.000
_cell.length_b   1.000
_cell.length_c   1.000
_cell.angle_alpha   90.00
_cell.angle_beta   90.00
_cell.angle_gamma   90.00
#
_symmetry.space_group_name_H-M   'P 1'
#
loop_
_entity.id
_entity.type
_entity.pdbx_description
1 polymer ?
#
loop_
_entity_poly.entity_id
_entity_poly.type
_entity_poly.pdbx_seq_one_letter_code
_entity_poly.pdbx_strand_id
1 'polypeptide(L)'
;MFIDQFMLANPQFIDKLAAMIDAEPERKDELVKDYGGCVVALQPGTYRIERDPYAMSIVIHPEGQKVQTRDFARDGADQAGHVFVDTRCLAMVDRELLDDSDLLTKYQQLWFSGQDKACRDLLRDNGGAVRYGFQRFGDELGVYTVPDQDVICLWPDVAEGQVDAEAVAVEA
;
A
#
# COMPACT_ATOMS: atom_id res chain seq x y z
N MET A 1 -2.14 7.09 -1.06
CA MET A 1 -2.80 5.83 -1.48
C MET A 1 -1.83 4.67 -1.33
N PHE A 2 -2.33 3.54 -0.82
CA PHE A 2 -1.64 2.25 -0.68
C PHE A 2 -2.27 1.25 -1.62
N ILE A 3 -1.48 0.57 -2.44
CA ILE A 3 -1.99 -0.48 -3.33
C ILE A 3 -0.88 -1.44 -3.74
N ASP A 4 -1.21 -2.69 -4.03
CA ASP A 4 -0.26 -3.62 -4.62
C ASP A 4 0.28 -3.09 -5.97
N GLN A 5 1.58 -3.25 -6.18
CA GLN A 5 2.28 -2.75 -7.35
C GLN A 5 1.69 -3.27 -8.69
N PHE A 6 1.21 -4.51 -8.71
CA PHE A 6 0.59 -5.12 -9.89
C PHE A 6 -0.80 -4.57 -10.16
N MET A 7 -1.56 -4.21 -9.13
CA MET A 7 -2.91 -3.66 -9.33
C MET A 7 -2.87 -2.34 -10.11
N LEU A 8 -1.80 -1.55 -9.97
CA LEU A 8 -1.56 -0.36 -10.82
C LEU A 8 -1.32 -0.68 -12.30
N ALA A 9 -0.93 -1.91 -12.65
CA ALA A 9 -0.79 -2.37 -14.03
C ALA A 9 -1.98 -3.21 -14.51
N ASN A 10 -2.94 -3.52 -13.62
CA ASN A 10 -4.06 -4.40 -13.94
C ASN A 10 -4.97 -3.74 -15.01
N PRO A 11 -5.16 -4.37 -16.18
CA PRO A 11 -6.00 -3.81 -17.24
C PRO A 11 -7.41 -3.49 -16.79
N GLN A 12 -8.03 -4.35 -15.96
CA GLN A 12 -9.39 -4.10 -15.48
C GLN A 12 -9.47 -2.90 -14.54
N PHE A 13 -8.43 -2.67 -13.74
CA PHE A 13 -8.33 -1.50 -12.87
C PHE A 13 -8.22 -0.22 -13.71
N ILE A 14 -7.29 -0.21 -14.68
CA ILE A 14 -7.06 0.92 -15.58
C ILE A 14 -8.29 1.22 -16.44
N ASP A 15 -8.94 0.21 -17.01
CA ASP A 15 -10.13 0.38 -17.84
C ASP A 15 -11.28 1.00 -17.02
N LYS A 16 -11.50 0.52 -15.79
CA LYS A 16 -12.50 1.08 -14.88
C LYS A 16 -12.17 2.51 -14.48
N LEU A 17 -10.90 2.80 -14.19
CA LEU A 17 -10.45 4.14 -13.83
C LEU A 17 -10.63 5.13 -15.00
N ALA A 18 -10.27 4.73 -16.22
CA ALA A 18 -10.47 5.53 -17.43
C ALA A 18 -11.95 5.83 -17.69
N ALA A 19 -12.84 4.87 -17.43
CA ALA A 19 -14.29 5.07 -17.50
C ALA A 19 -14.83 6.04 -16.43
N MET A 20 -14.03 6.40 -15.43
CA MET A 20 -14.37 7.26 -14.30
C MET A 20 -13.46 8.50 -14.22
N ILE A 21 -12.90 8.95 -15.35
CA ILE A 21 -11.92 10.06 -15.37
C ILE A 21 -12.47 11.34 -14.74
N ASP A 22 -13.73 11.69 -15.04
CA ASP A 22 -14.43 12.87 -14.52
C ASP A 22 -15.27 12.56 -13.26
N ALA A 23 -15.10 11.38 -12.67
CA ALA A 23 -15.82 11.04 -11.43
C ALA A 23 -15.23 11.78 -10.23
N GLU A 24 -16.09 12.02 -9.24
CA GLU A 24 -15.68 12.57 -7.95
C GLU A 24 -14.61 11.69 -7.26
N PRO A 25 -13.68 12.28 -6.49
CA PRO A 25 -12.58 11.58 -5.86
C PRO A 25 -13.00 10.34 -5.06
N GLU A 26 -14.12 10.43 -4.34
CA GLU A 26 -14.61 9.35 -3.48
C GLU A 26 -14.90 8.06 -4.26
N ARG A 27 -15.35 8.18 -5.52
CA ARG A 27 -15.61 7.03 -6.37
C ARG A 27 -14.33 6.36 -6.85
N LYS A 28 -13.25 7.13 -7.03
CA LYS A 28 -11.93 6.59 -7.32
C LYS A 28 -11.36 5.90 -6.08
N ASP A 29 -11.60 6.46 -4.88
CA ASP A 29 -11.21 5.83 -3.62
C ASP A 29 -11.93 4.49 -3.40
N GLU A 30 -13.20 4.40 -3.76
CA GLU A 30 -13.95 3.13 -3.77
C GLU A 30 -13.33 2.11 -4.73
N LEU A 31 -12.98 2.52 -5.96
CA LEU A 31 -12.30 1.63 -6.91
C LEU A 31 -10.97 1.11 -6.34
N VAL A 32 -10.19 1.95 -5.66
CA VAL A 32 -8.94 1.54 -5.02
C VAL A 32 -9.21 0.46 -3.98
N LYS A 33 -10.25 0.63 -3.15
CA LYS A 33 -10.66 -0.36 -2.14
C LYS A 33 -11.12 -1.67 -2.77
N ASP A 34 -11.88 -1.63 -3.86
CA ASP A 34 -12.34 -2.81 -4.60
C ASP A 34 -11.18 -3.67 -5.13
N TYR A 35 -10.01 -3.06 -5.35
CA TYR A 35 -8.78 -3.73 -5.79
C TYR A 35 -7.78 -3.94 -4.64
N GLY A 36 -8.27 -3.96 -3.40
CA GLY A 36 -7.49 -4.28 -2.21
C GLY A 36 -6.54 -3.17 -1.75
N GLY A 37 -6.72 -1.94 -2.23
CA GLY A 37 -5.96 -0.77 -1.79
C GLY A 37 -6.63 0.00 -0.64
N CYS A 38 -5.93 1.01 -0.15
CA CYS A 38 -6.42 1.93 0.87
C CYS A 38 -6.04 3.37 0.53
N VAL A 39 -6.95 4.31 0.75
CA VAL A 39 -6.71 5.75 0.63
C VAL A 39 -6.83 6.37 2.02
N VAL A 40 -5.81 7.13 2.40
CA VAL A 40 -5.74 7.89 3.66
C VAL A 40 -5.45 9.33 3.31
N ALA A 41 -6.23 10.25 3.88
CA ALA A 41 -6.01 11.68 3.74
C ALA A 41 -4.85 12.13 4.63
N LEU A 42 -3.98 12.98 4.08
CA LEU A 42 -2.82 13.55 4.76
C LEU A 42 -2.73 15.04 4.42
N GLN A 43 -2.09 15.83 5.28
CA GLN A 43 -1.75 17.20 4.90
C GLN A 43 -0.71 17.21 3.75
N PRO A 44 -0.76 18.18 2.82
CA PRO A 44 0.25 18.31 1.78
C PRO A 44 1.66 18.49 2.36
N GLY A 45 2.63 17.76 1.81
CA GLY A 45 4.03 17.86 2.24
C GLY A 45 4.89 16.68 1.81
N THR A 46 6.17 16.73 2.18
CA THR A 46 7.08 15.60 1.97
C THR A 46 6.99 14.64 3.14
N TYR A 47 6.81 13.36 2.84
CA TYR A 47 6.74 12.30 3.84
C TYR A 47 7.96 11.38 3.74
N ARG A 48 8.43 10.96 4.92
CA ARG A 48 9.43 9.92 5.06
C ARG A 48 8.74 8.60 5.36
N ILE A 49 9.26 7.54 4.74
CA ILE A 49 8.79 6.17 4.95
C ILE A 49 9.91 5.38 5.62
N GLU A 50 9.69 5.01 6.87
CA GLU A 50 10.57 4.20 7.69
C GLU A 50 10.02 2.78 7.82
N ARG A 51 10.89 1.78 7.83
CA ARG A 51 10.52 0.37 8.02
C ARG A 51 11.23 -0.15 9.25
N ASP A 52 10.47 -0.73 10.17
CA ASP A 52 11.02 -1.49 11.28
C ASP A 52 10.87 -3.00 10.98
N PRO A 53 11.97 -3.69 10.63
CA PRO A 53 11.92 -5.11 10.32
C PRO A 53 11.67 -5.99 11.56
N TYR A 54 11.88 -5.48 12.77
CA TYR A 54 11.64 -6.22 14.02
C TYR A 54 10.19 -6.12 14.46
N ALA A 55 9.59 -4.93 14.30
CA ALA A 55 8.17 -4.71 14.54
C ALA A 55 7.29 -5.08 13.34
N MET A 56 7.90 -5.52 12.23
CA MET A 56 7.25 -5.80 10.95
C MET A 56 6.39 -4.64 10.43
N SER A 57 6.73 -3.40 10.77
CA SER A 57 5.91 -2.23 10.50
C SER A 57 6.52 -1.31 9.45
N ILE A 58 5.65 -0.52 8.81
CA ILE A 58 6.03 0.62 7.99
C ILE A 58 5.39 1.86 8.61
N VAL A 59 6.20 2.88 8.87
CA VAL A 59 5.75 4.16 9.41
C VAL A 59 5.97 5.24 8.37
N ILE A 60 4.95 6.05 8.14
CA ILE A 60 4.96 7.16 7.20
C ILE A 60 4.66 8.40 8.01
N HIS A 61 5.54 9.39 7.93
CA HIS A 61 5.44 10.61 8.74
C HIS A 61 6.04 11.80 8.00
N PRO A 62 5.69 13.05 8.36
CA PRO A 62 6.26 14.23 7.74
C PRO A 62 7.78 14.26 7.85
N GLU A 63 8.43 14.73 6.80
CA GLU A 63 9.88 14.92 6.79
C GLU A 63 10.31 15.90 7.89
N GLY A 64 11.41 15.58 8.58
CA GLY A 64 11.93 16.38 9.70
C GLY A 64 11.28 16.09 11.05
N GLN A 65 10.12 15.42 11.11
CA GLN A 65 9.56 14.93 12.36
C GLN A 65 10.38 13.73 12.85
N LYS A 66 10.81 13.78 14.12
CA LYS A 66 11.41 12.63 14.78
C LYS A 66 10.31 11.78 15.35
N VAL A 67 10.17 10.59 14.80
CA VAL A 67 9.16 9.64 15.20
C VAL A 67 9.88 8.41 15.71
N GLN A 68 9.57 7.97 16.93
CA GLN A 68 10.09 6.70 17.41
C GLN A 68 9.06 5.62 17.09
N THR A 69 9.38 4.74 16.14
CA THR A 69 8.50 3.65 15.70
C THR A 69 7.97 2.78 16.85
N ARG A 70 8.71 2.71 17.96
CA ARG A 70 8.32 1.97 19.18
C ARG A 70 7.22 2.63 19.99
N ASP A 71 6.98 3.93 19.78
CA ASP A 71 6.01 4.69 20.58
C ASP A 71 4.57 4.49 20.09
N PHE A 72 4.39 3.92 18.89
CA PHE A 72 3.07 3.62 18.35
C PHE A 72 2.67 2.19 18.67
N ALA A 73 1.91 2.02 19.75
CA ALA A 73 1.12 0.83 19.94
C ALA A 73 -0.07 0.85 18.98
N ARG A 74 -0.41 -0.32 18.41
CA ARG A 74 -1.59 -0.50 17.55
C ARG A 74 -2.87 0.01 18.22
N ASP A 75 -2.99 -0.17 19.53
CA ASP A 75 -4.16 0.23 20.35
C ASP A 75 -4.35 1.76 20.48
N GLY A 76 -3.33 2.56 20.16
CA GLY A 76 -3.38 4.01 20.22
C GLY A 76 -3.62 4.70 18.89
N ALA A 77 -3.81 3.92 17.81
CA ALA A 77 -4.02 4.41 16.46
C ALA A 77 -5.41 4.02 15.95
N ASP A 78 -6.03 4.90 15.17
CA ASP A 78 -7.32 4.65 14.55
C ASP A 78 -7.12 3.80 13.30
N GLN A 79 -7.88 2.71 13.17
CA GLN A 79 -7.84 1.87 11.98
C GLN A 79 -8.51 2.59 10.80
N ALA A 80 -7.74 2.88 9.76
CA ALA A 80 -8.20 3.57 8.56
C ALA A 80 -8.61 2.59 7.44
N GLY A 81 -8.07 1.37 7.44
CA GLY A 81 -8.42 0.35 6.45
C GLY A 81 -7.39 -0.77 6.37
N HIS A 82 -7.37 -1.45 5.22
CA HIS A 82 -6.49 -2.58 4.93
C HIS A 82 -5.92 -2.44 3.53
N VAL A 83 -4.72 -2.98 3.30
CA VAL A 83 -4.15 -3.15 1.96
C VAL A 83 -3.68 -4.60 1.77
N PHE A 84 -4.09 -5.19 0.65
CA PHE A 84 -3.69 -6.52 0.23
C PHE A 84 -2.49 -6.43 -0.70
N VAL A 85 -1.45 -7.23 -0.44
CA VAL A 85 -0.20 -7.21 -1.19
C VAL A 85 0.13 -8.60 -1.70
N ASP A 86 -0.25 -8.89 -2.93
CA ASP A 86 -0.06 -10.19 -3.60
C ASP A 86 1.33 -10.33 -4.24
N THR A 87 1.87 -9.25 -4.80
CA THR A 87 3.08 -9.29 -5.63
C THR A 87 4.36 -8.98 -4.87
N ARG A 88 4.32 -9.17 -3.56
CA ARG A 88 5.43 -8.90 -2.62
C ARG A 88 5.83 -7.43 -2.54
N CYS A 89 5.01 -6.54 -3.11
CA CYS A 89 5.37 -5.17 -3.38
C CYS A 89 4.21 -4.19 -3.17
N LEU A 90 4.40 -3.28 -2.21
CA LEU A 90 3.46 -2.20 -1.91
C LEU A 90 3.88 -0.92 -2.63
N ALA A 91 2.97 -0.35 -3.41
CA ALA A 91 3.08 1.00 -3.94
C ALA A 91 2.36 2.00 -3.02
N MET A 92 3.03 3.12 -2.78
CA MET A 92 2.55 4.25 -2.01
C MET A 92 2.65 5.48 -2.90
N VAL A 93 1.52 6.01 -3.36
CA VAL A 93 1.48 7.11 -4.32
C VAL A 93 0.39 8.10 -3.93
N ASP A 94 0.49 9.33 -4.41
CA ASP A 94 -0.61 10.28 -4.32
C ASP A 94 -1.81 9.80 -5.13
N ARG A 95 -3.02 10.05 -4.62
CA ARG A 95 -4.25 9.69 -5.31
C ARG A 95 -4.38 10.45 -6.65
N GLU A 96 -3.79 11.64 -6.74
CA GLU A 96 -3.71 12.42 -7.98
C GLU A 96 -3.01 11.70 -9.13
N LEU A 97 -2.13 10.74 -8.84
CA LEU A 97 -1.50 9.91 -9.87
C LEU A 97 -2.53 9.09 -10.66
N LEU A 98 -3.71 8.83 -10.09
CA LEU A 98 -4.80 8.14 -10.77
C LEU A 98 -5.47 8.99 -11.86
N ASP A 99 -5.24 10.30 -11.87
CA ASP A 99 -5.79 11.20 -12.88
C ASP A 99 -4.88 11.28 -14.13
N ASP A 100 -3.65 10.75 -14.05
CA ASP A 100 -2.71 10.71 -15.17
C ASP A 100 -2.80 9.38 -15.94
N SER A 101 -3.72 9.34 -16.90
CA SER A 101 -3.94 8.14 -17.74
C SER A 101 -2.73 7.75 -18.57
N ASP A 102 -1.91 8.72 -18.98
CA ASP A 102 -0.72 8.47 -19.81
C ASP A 102 0.37 7.79 -18.97
N LEU A 103 0.57 8.25 -17.73
CA LEU A 103 1.46 7.62 -16.77
C LEU A 103 1.04 6.18 -16.48
N LEU A 104 -0.25 5.93 -16.20
CA LEU A 104 -0.75 4.59 -15.91
C LEU A 104 -0.63 3.65 -17.12
N THR A 105 -0.90 4.14 -18.32
CA THR A 105 -0.73 3.37 -19.56
C THR A 105 0.75 3.01 -19.77
N LYS A 106 1.66 3.98 -19.59
CA LYS A 106 3.11 3.74 -19.67
C LYS A 106 3.56 2.74 -18.60
N TYR A 107 3.07 2.88 -17.38
CA TYR A 107 3.36 1.98 -16.28
C TYR A 107 2.95 0.54 -16.62
N GLN A 108 1.73 0.36 -17.12
CA GLN A 108 1.22 -0.94 -17.58
C GLN A 108 2.10 -1.56 -18.67
N GLN A 109 2.50 -0.78 -19.67
CA GLN A 109 3.37 -1.24 -20.76
C GLN A 109 4.73 -1.73 -20.24
N LEU A 110 5.36 -0.96 -19.34
CA LEU A 110 6.63 -1.34 -18.72
C LEU A 110 6.48 -2.63 -17.90
N TRP A 111 5.38 -2.76 -17.15
CA TRP A 111 5.09 -3.93 -16.34
C TRP A 111 4.97 -5.21 -17.18
N PHE A 112 4.12 -5.20 -18.21
CA PHE A 112 3.95 -6.37 -19.09
C PHE A 112 5.17 -6.65 -19.97
N SER A 113 6.07 -5.69 -20.11
CA SER A 113 7.38 -5.87 -20.76
C SER A 113 8.46 -6.41 -19.81
N GLY A 114 8.14 -6.69 -18.54
CA GLY A 114 9.09 -7.17 -17.54
C GLY A 114 10.15 -6.14 -17.13
N GLN A 115 9.86 -4.84 -17.29
CA GLN A 115 10.79 -3.76 -16.98
C GLN A 115 10.61 -3.24 -15.54
N ASP A 116 10.67 -4.13 -14.54
CA ASP A 116 10.35 -3.83 -13.13
C ASP A 116 11.10 -2.62 -12.57
N LYS A 117 12.35 -2.42 -12.99
CA LYS A 117 13.15 -1.25 -12.59
C LYS A 117 12.55 0.04 -13.14
N ALA A 118 12.20 0.06 -14.42
CA ALA A 118 11.61 1.24 -15.04
C ALA A 118 10.23 1.55 -14.45
N CYS A 119 9.43 0.54 -14.08
CA CYS A 119 8.18 0.73 -13.34
C CYS A 119 8.41 1.47 -12.00
N ARG A 120 9.41 1.02 -11.22
CA ARG A 120 9.74 1.67 -9.94
C ARG A 120 10.24 3.09 -10.12
N ASP A 121 11.14 3.30 -11.08
CA ASP A 121 11.72 4.60 -11.34
C ASP A 121 10.61 5.56 -11.81
N LEU A 122 9.68 5.11 -12.66
CA LEU A 122 8.51 5.87 -13.06
C LEU A 122 7.65 6.30 -11.87
N LEU A 123 7.34 5.40 -10.92
CA LEU A 123 6.57 5.77 -9.74
C LEU A 123 7.33 6.78 -8.86
N ARG A 124 8.64 6.60 -8.67
CA ARG A 124 9.47 7.50 -7.85
C ARG A 124 9.61 8.89 -8.44
N ASP A 125 9.79 8.97 -9.74
CA ASP A 125 9.93 10.24 -10.46
C ASP A 125 8.63 11.07 -10.39
N ASN A 126 7.50 10.43 -10.05
CA ASN A 126 6.19 11.06 -9.87
C ASN A 126 5.74 11.09 -8.40
N GLY A 127 6.69 11.19 -7.46
CA GLY A 127 6.38 11.37 -6.02
C GLY A 127 5.99 10.09 -5.27
N GLY A 128 5.96 8.95 -5.97
CA GLY A 128 5.64 7.66 -5.39
C GLY A 128 6.78 6.99 -4.64
N ALA A 129 6.44 5.98 -3.85
CA ALA A 129 7.36 5.08 -3.20
C ALA A 129 6.91 3.63 -3.36
N VAL A 130 7.88 2.73 -3.36
CA VAL A 130 7.65 1.29 -3.52
C VAL A 130 8.41 0.53 -2.44
N ARG A 131 7.79 -0.47 -1.82
CA ARG A 131 8.39 -1.30 -0.76
C ARG A 131 8.23 -2.79 -1.05
N TYR A 132 9.32 -3.52 -0.86
CA TYR A 132 9.42 -4.96 -1.12
C TYR A 132 9.58 -5.76 0.16
N GLY A 133 9.40 -7.07 0.01
CA GLY A 133 9.70 -8.05 1.06
C GLY A 133 8.47 -8.48 1.82
N PHE A 134 7.31 -8.40 1.17
CA PHE A 134 6.09 -9.06 1.58
C PHE A 134 6.10 -10.53 1.11
N GLN A 135 5.28 -11.36 1.76
CA GLN A 135 5.15 -12.78 1.50
C GLN A 135 4.68 -13.06 0.07
N ARG A 136 5.06 -14.22 -0.45
CA ARG A 136 4.69 -14.64 -1.81
C ARG A 136 3.22 -15.01 -1.93
N PHE A 137 2.57 -15.37 -0.84
CA PHE A 137 1.19 -15.86 -0.81
C PHE A 137 0.18 -14.80 -0.38
N GLY A 138 0.55 -13.53 -0.49
CA GLY A 138 -0.23 -12.41 0.01
C GLY A 138 0.20 -12.02 1.42
N ASP A 139 0.33 -10.72 1.66
CA ASP A 139 0.24 -10.15 3.00
C ASP A 139 -0.99 -9.22 3.03
N GLU A 140 -1.72 -9.24 4.14
CA GLU A 140 -2.70 -8.21 4.46
C GLU A 140 -2.08 -7.27 5.50
N LEU A 141 -2.11 -5.97 5.23
CA LEU A 141 -1.62 -4.96 6.17
C LEU A 141 -2.79 -4.12 6.63
N GLY A 142 -2.94 -3.99 7.94
CA GLY A 142 -3.83 -3.00 8.52
C GLY A 142 -3.17 -1.62 8.41
N VAL A 143 -3.95 -0.64 7.95
CA VAL A 143 -3.54 0.75 7.80
C VAL A 143 -4.16 1.55 8.94
N TYR A 144 -3.31 2.24 9.70
CA TYR A 144 -3.71 2.98 10.89
C TYR A 144 -3.22 4.42 10.82
N THR A 145 -4.00 5.34 11.36
CA THR A 145 -3.67 6.75 11.50
C THR A 145 -3.51 7.10 12.98
N VAL A 146 -2.46 7.84 13.31
CA VAL A 146 -2.29 8.35 14.68
C VAL A 146 -3.15 9.60 14.85
N PRO A 147 -4.04 9.67 15.85
CA PRO A 147 -4.91 10.83 16.05
C PRO A 147 -4.12 12.14 16.18
N ASP A 148 -4.64 13.19 15.56
CA ASP A 148 -4.07 14.55 15.56
C ASP A 148 -2.63 14.63 15.01
N GLN A 149 -2.17 13.63 14.26
CA GLN A 149 -0.86 13.57 13.66
C GLN A 149 -0.97 13.10 12.20
N ASP A 150 -0.16 13.66 11.31
CA ASP A 150 -0.04 13.18 9.92
C ASP A 150 0.84 11.91 9.84
N VAL A 151 0.60 10.94 10.73
CA VAL A 151 1.39 9.70 10.82
C VAL A 151 0.52 8.50 10.47
N ILE A 152 1.01 7.69 9.53
CA ILE A 152 0.40 6.43 9.13
C ILE A 152 1.30 5.29 9.56
N CYS A 153 0.71 4.26 10.12
CA CYS A 153 1.38 3.01 10.45
C CYS A 153 0.72 1.86 9.70
N LEU A 154 1.54 1.02 9.07
CA LEU A 154 1.11 -0.22 8.46
C LEU A 154 1.72 -1.37 9.27
N TRP A 155 0.86 -2.26 9.75
CA TRP A 155 1.26 -3.49 10.42
C TRP A 155 0.66 -4.69 9.70
N PRO A 156 1.27 -5.89 9.80
CA PRO A 156 0.65 -7.10 9.34
C PRO A 156 -0.68 -7.24 10.07
N ASP A 157 -1.76 -7.27 9.30
CA ASP A 157 -3.03 -7.73 9.82
C ASP A 157 -2.96 -9.25 9.74
N VAL A 158 -2.40 -9.84 10.79
CA VAL A 158 -2.49 -11.27 10.97
C VAL A 158 -3.99 -11.51 11.12
N ALA A 159 -4.68 -11.92 10.06
CA ALA A 159 -5.86 -12.77 10.23
C ALA A 159 -5.38 -13.81 11.22
N GLU A 160 -5.97 -13.88 12.41
CA GLU A 160 -5.66 -14.90 13.41
C GLU A 160 -5.91 -16.25 12.75
N GLY A 161 -4.93 -16.73 12.00
CA GLY A 161 -4.93 -18.03 11.40
C GLY A 161 -4.87 -18.94 12.60
N GLN A 162 -5.98 -19.64 12.84
CA GLN A 162 -5.96 -20.91 13.52
C GLN A 162 -4.69 -21.62 13.07
N VAL A 163 -3.71 -21.68 13.95
CA VAL A 163 -2.66 -22.67 13.85
C VAL A 163 -3.42 -23.97 14.05
N ASP A 164 -3.86 -24.60 12.96
CA ASP A 164 -4.39 -25.95 13.02
C ASP A 164 -3.25 -26.81 13.56
N ALA A 165 -3.31 -27.05 14.86
CA ALA A 165 -2.39 -27.88 15.62
C ALA A 165 -2.61 -29.37 15.33
N GLU A 166 -2.87 -29.72 14.07
CA GLU A 166 -3.04 -31.10 13.61
C GLU A 166 -2.05 -31.42 12.48
N ALA A 167 -0.76 -31.47 12.82
CA ALA A 167 0.22 -32.21 12.01
C ALA A 167 1.45 -32.64 12.83
N VAL A 168 1.28 -33.02 14.10
CA VAL A 168 2.28 -33.84 14.80
C VAL A 168 1.56 -34.87 15.66
N ALA A 169 0.98 -35.87 15.00
CA ALA A 169 0.57 -37.10 15.65
C ALA A 169 0.96 -38.29 14.78
N VAL A 170 2.02 -38.98 15.24
CA VAL A 170 2.29 -40.42 15.11
C VAL A 170 2.69 -40.86 13.69
N GLU A 171 3.90 -41.36 13.44
CA GLU A 171 4.27 -42.75 13.75
C GLU A 171 5.65 -42.89 14.40
N ALA A 172 5.67 -43.60 15.52
CA ALA A 172 6.83 -44.20 16.17
C ALA A 172 6.86 -45.70 15.88
#